data_AF-A0AAD7FKJ5-F1
#
_entry.id   AF-A0AAD7FKJ5-F1
#
_cell.length_a   1.000
_cell.length_b   1.000
_cell.length_c   1.000
_cell.angle_alpha   90.00
_cell.angle_beta   90.00
_cell.angle_gamma   90.00
#
_symmetry.space_group_name_H-M   'P 1'
#
loop_
_entity.id
_entity.type
_entity.pdbx_description
1 polymer ?
#
loop_
_entity_poly.entity_id
_entity_poly.type
_entity_poly.pdbx_seq_one_letter_code
_entity_poly.pdbx_strand_id
1 'polypeptide(L)'
;RRKLIVVGDHACGKTCLLTVFAKGPDIFPQTFPTVFESWVMDIEIDGKRIALTLWDIAMGTVEHVRLRALSYPDTHAVLICFAVDRVEALDNVYEK
;
A
#
# COMPACT_ATOMS: atom_id res chain seq x y z
N ARG A 1 -12.77 13.01 2.17
CA ARG A 1 -11.71 12.07 2.61
C ARG A 1 -11.87 10.79 1.79
N ARG A 2 -10.80 10.26 1.20
CA ARG A 2 -10.79 9.01 0.44
C ARG A 2 -9.80 8.06 1.10
N LYS A 3 -10.12 6.76 1.11
CA LYS A 3 -9.26 5.72 1.69
C LYS A 3 -8.74 4.82 0.59
N LEU A 4 -7.42 4.69 0.51
CA LEU A 4 -6.71 3.79 -0.41
C LEU A 4 -5.97 2.74 0.41
N ILE A 5 -6.18 1.47 0.08
CA ILE A 5 -5.45 0.35 0.67
C ILE A 5 -4.45 -0.17 -0.35
N VAL A 6 -3.22 -0.43 0.07
CA VAL A 6 -2.22 -1.09 -0.77
C VAL A 6 -2.04 -2.54 -0.33
N VAL A 7 -2.23 -3.47 -1.26
CA VAL A 7 -2.07 -4.93 -1.05
C VAL A 7 -1.08 -5.49 -2.07
N GLY A 8 -0.41 -6.58 -1.74
CA GLY A 8 0.59 -7.17 -2.61
C GLY A 8 1.62 -7.99 -1.86
N ASP A 9 2.44 -8.73 -2.59
CA ASP A 9 3.37 -9.71 -2.02
C ASP A 9 4.42 -9.12 -1.08
N HIS A 10 5.00 -9.99 -0.26
CA HIS A 10 6.06 -9.59 0.65
C HIS A 10 7.25 -9.02 -0.15
N ALA A 11 7.80 -7.90 0.34
CA ALA A 11 8.91 -7.21 -0.29
C ALA A 11 8.70 -6.84 -1.78
N CYS A 12 7.46 -6.66 -2.26
CA CYS A 12 7.20 -6.17 -3.63
C CYS A 12 7.37 -4.65 -3.80
N GLY A 13 7.72 -3.93 -2.72
CA GLY A 13 8.02 -2.48 -2.78
C GLY A 13 6.87 -1.55 -2.38
N LYS A 14 5.76 -2.02 -1.80
CA LYS A 14 4.63 -1.19 -1.33
C LYS A 14 5.06 -0.02 -0.45
N THR A 15 5.83 -0.31 0.61
CA THR A 15 6.33 0.72 1.54
C THR A 15 7.24 1.72 0.85
N CYS A 16 8.06 1.28 -0.12
CA CYS A 16 8.90 2.17 -0.92
C CYS A 16 8.07 3.08 -1.82
N LEU A 17 7.05 2.53 -2.48
CA LEU A 17 6.13 3.30 -3.31
C LEU A 17 5.42 4.39 -2.49
N LEU A 18 4.89 4.02 -1.32
CA LEU A 18 4.20 4.95 -0.43
C LEU A 18 5.13 6.01 0.16
N THR A 19 6.35 5.62 0.53
CA THR A 19 7.35 6.56 1.06
C THR A 19 7.73 7.61 0.02
N VAL A 20 8.04 7.19 -1.21
CA VAL A 20 8.40 8.10 -2.30
C VAL A 20 7.21 9.00 -2.67
N PHE A 21 6.00 8.46 -2.68
CA PHE A 21 4.78 9.24 -2.91
C PHE A 21 4.56 10.32 -1.83
N ALA A 22 4.79 9.98 -0.56
CA ALA A 22 4.56 10.89 0.56
C ALA A 22 5.68 11.90 0.80
N LYS A 23 6.94 11.49 0.62
CA LYS A 23 8.13 12.27 1.00
C LYS A 23 8.91 12.84 -0.18
N GLY A 24 8.64 12.38 -1.39
CA GLY A 24 9.30 12.83 -2.62
C GLY A 24 10.33 11.83 -3.17
N PRO A 25 10.78 12.04 -4.42
CA PRO A 25 11.64 11.11 -5.17
C PRO A 25 13.05 10.94 -4.58
N ASP A 26 13.53 11.93 -3.83
CA ASP A 26 14.88 11.91 -3.24
C ASP A 26 14.94 11.09 -1.93
N ILE A 27 13.79 10.64 -1.42
CA ILE A 27 13.70 9.92 -0.14
C ILE A 27 13.30 8.47 -0.42
N PHE A 28 14.31 7.64 -0.64
CA PHE A 28 14.13 6.19 -0.77
C PHE A 28 14.46 5.47 0.55
N PRO A 29 13.57 4.59 1.04
CA PRO A 29 13.86 3.70 2.16
C PRO A 29 15.16 2.88 2.00
N GLN A 30 16.04 2.86 3.00
CA GLN A 30 17.13 1.87 3.02
C GLN A 30 16.71 0.56 3.71
N THR A 31 15.82 0.62 4.69
CA THR A 31 15.27 -0.54 5.39
C THR A 31 13.96 -0.18 6.05
N PHE A 32 12.89 -0.92 5.75
CA PHE A 32 11.67 -0.92 6.56
C PHE A 32 11.14 -2.36 6.66
N PRO A 33 11.18 -3.02 7.84
CA PRO A 33 10.18 -4.05 8.08
C PRO A 33 8.84 -3.33 8.09
N THR A 34 7.92 -3.68 7.18
CA THR A 34 6.60 -3.03 7.12
C THR A 34 5.92 -3.26 8.47
N VAL A 35 5.93 -2.24 9.33
CA VAL A 35 5.03 -2.13 10.46
C VAL A 35 3.83 -1.38 9.90
N PHE A 36 2.64 -1.90 10.15
CA PHE A 36 1.40 -1.30 9.71
C PHE A 36 1.35 0.23 9.98
N GLU A 37 1.22 1.02 8.92
CA GLU A 37 1.20 2.49 9.03
C GLU A 37 0.08 3.09 8.17
N SER A 38 -0.63 4.06 8.75
CA SER A 38 -1.66 4.86 8.08
C SER A 38 -1.15 6.28 7.87
N TRP A 39 -1.05 6.71 6.62
CA TRP A 39 -0.58 8.04 6.24
C TRP A 39 -1.75 8.87 5.72
N VAL A 40 -1.83 10.15 6.09
CA VAL A 40 -2.83 11.08 5.54
C VAL A 40 -2.11 12.14 4.71
N MET A 41 -2.55 12.32 3.47
CA MET A 41 -1.98 13.27 2.53
C MET A 41 -3.09 14.06 1.84
N ASP A 42 -2.87 15.35 1.63
CA ASP A 42 -3.73 16.16 0.78
C ASP A 42 -3.17 16.17 -0.65
N ILE A 43 -3.96 15.67 -1.59
CA ILE A 43 -3.59 15.60 -3.01
C ILE A 43 -4.57 16.40 -3.85
N GLU A 44 -4.13 16.89 -5.00
CA GLU A 44 -4.98 17.56 -5.97
C GLU A 44 -5.17 16.67 -7.20
N ILE A 45 -6.42 16.31 -7.49
CA ILE A 45 -6.81 15.53 -8.67
C ILE A 45 -7.91 16.32 -9.37
N ASP A 46 -7.75 16.58 -10.68
CA ASP A 46 -8.72 17.32 -11.50
C ASP A 46 -9.14 18.68 -10.91
N GLY A 47 -8.18 19.41 -10.31
CA GLY A 47 -8.43 20.69 -9.66
C GLY A 47 -9.18 20.62 -8.33
N LYS A 48 -9.41 19.40 -7.78
CA LYS A 48 -10.06 19.20 -6.47
C LYS A 48 -9.04 18.71 -5.45
N ARG A 49 -8.97 19.39 -4.31
CA ARG A 49 -8.18 18.94 -3.15
C ARG A 49 -8.91 17.82 -2.41
N ILE A 50 -8.23 16.71 -2.21
CA ILE A 50 -8.74 15.51 -1.58
C ILE A 50 -7.76 15.05 -0.51
N ALA A 51 -8.25 14.92 0.73
CA ALA A 51 -7.53 14.22 1.78
C ALA A 51 -7.59 12.70 1.51
N LEU A 52 -6.46 12.12 1.13
CA LEU A 52 -6.24 10.69 0.89
C LEU A 52 -5.60 10.05 2.13
N THR A 53 -6.19 8.96 2.61
CA THR A 53 -5.62 8.11 3.64
C THR A 53 -5.06 6.84 3.00
N LEU A 54 -3.74 6.66 3.10
CA LEU A 54 -3.00 5.52 2.60
C LEU A 54 -2.81 4.51 3.73
N TRP A 55 -3.24 3.28 3.51
CA TRP A 55 -3.04 2.18 4.46
C TRP A 55 -1.96 1.24 3.91
N ASP A 56 -0.75 1.29 4.49
CA ASP A 56 0.31 0.32 4.23
C ASP A 56 0.14 -0.85 5.19
N ILE A 57 -0.32 -1.98 4.66
CA ILE A 57 -0.56 -3.19 5.45
C ILE A 57 0.53 -4.19 5.10
N ALA A 58 1.37 -4.49 6.09
CA ALA A 58 2.36 -5.56 5.98
C ALA A 58 1.67 -6.88 5.64
N MET A 59 2.16 -7.59 4.62
CA MET A 59 1.77 -8.98 4.37
C MET A 59 2.89 -9.91 4.84
N GLY A 60 2.55 -10.93 5.65
CA GLY A 60 3.51 -11.98 5.98
C GLY A 60 3.24 -12.83 7.23
N THR A 61 2.30 -12.46 8.10
CA THR A 61 1.92 -13.32 9.25
C THR A 61 0.39 -13.51 9.33
N VAL A 62 -0.05 -14.56 10.03
CA VAL A 62 -1.48 -14.88 10.24
C VAL A 62 -2.24 -13.72 10.89
N GLU A 63 -1.59 -12.96 11.78
CA GLU A 63 -2.16 -11.77 12.42
C GLU A 63 -2.42 -10.64 11.41
N HIS A 64 -1.52 -10.46 10.44
CA HIS A 64 -1.68 -9.45 9.38
C HIS A 64 -2.83 -9.77 8.41
N VAL A 65 -3.18 -11.05 8.22
CA VAL A 65 -4.35 -11.43 7.40
C VAL A 65 -5.65 -10.96 8.07
N ARG A 66 -5.77 -11.06 9.40
CA ARG A 66 -6.94 -10.57 10.14
C ARG A 66 -7.03 -9.05 10.12
N LEU A 67 -5.90 -8.35 10.28
CA LEU A 67 -5.85 -6.89 10.18
C LEU A 67 -6.26 -6.38 8.79
N ARG A 68 -5.97 -7.15 7.74
CA ARG A 68 -6.43 -6.83 6.37
C ARG A 68 -7.94 -6.87 6.25
N ALA A 69 -8.58 -7.91 6.79
CA ALA A 69 -10.04 -8.04 6.80
C ALA A 69 -10.72 -6.83 7.47
N LEU A 70 -10.14 -6.34 8.57
CA LEU A 70 -10.60 -5.14 9.28
C LEU A 70 -10.31 -3.83 8.54
N SER A 71 -9.35 -3.85 7.62
CA SER A 71 -8.99 -2.65 6.86
C SER A 71 -9.92 -2.42 5.67
N TYR A 72 -10.52 -3.44 5.07
CA TYR A 72 -11.37 -3.29 3.87
C TYR A 72 -12.63 -2.41 4.01
N PRO A 73 -13.36 -2.36 5.14
CA PRO A 73 -14.51 -1.48 5.28
C PRO A 73 -14.18 -0.01 4.96
N ASP A 74 -15.13 0.66 4.31
CA ASP A 74 -15.06 2.07 3.89
C ASP A 74 -13.88 2.43 2.97
N THR A 75 -13.34 1.44 2.26
CA THR A 75 -12.26 1.63 1.28
C THR A 75 -12.81 2.12 -0.04
N HIS A 76 -12.21 3.18 -0.58
CA HIS A 76 -12.65 3.78 -1.84
C HIS A 76 -11.89 3.24 -3.05
N ALA A 77 -10.64 2.79 -2.84
CA ALA A 77 -9.81 2.21 -3.87
C ALA A 77 -8.83 1.20 -3.24
N VAL A 78 -8.42 0.21 -4.03
CA VAL A 78 -7.41 -0.78 -3.65
C VAL A 78 -6.32 -0.77 -4.71
N LEU A 79 -5.07 -0.60 -4.27
CA LEU A 79 -3.89 -0.70 -5.11
C LEU A 79 -3.28 -2.08 -4.91
N ILE A 80 -3.18 -2.86 -5.98
CA ILE A 80 -2.57 -4.18 -5.98
C ILE A 80 -1.17 -4.06 -6.57
N CYS A 81 -0.15 -4.44 -5.80
CA CYS A 81 1.26 -4.34 -6.17
C CYS A 81 1.90 -5.73 -6.29
N PHE A 82 2.54 -5.99 -7.42
CA PHE A 82 3.39 -7.15 -7.64
C PHE A 82 4.75 -6.70 -8.16
N ALA A 83 5.77 -7.53 -7.96
CA ALA A 83 7.11 -7.24 -8.42
C ALA A 83 7.30 -7.83 -9.83
N VAL A 84 7.59 -6.98 -10.82
CA VAL A 84 7.73 -7.39 -12.23
C VAL A 84 8.94 -8.32 -12.49
N ASP A 85 9.91 -8.33 -11.57
CA ASP A 85 11.06 -9.22 -11.58
C ASP A 85 10.74 -10.63 -11.05
N ARG A 86 9.54 -10.85 -10.50
CA ARG A 86 9.09 -12.12 -9.93
C ARG A 86 7.74 -12.52 -10.51
N VAL A 87 7.76 -13.43 -11.47
CA VAL A 87 6.55 -13.97 -12.13
C VAL A 87 5.59 -14.60 -11.10
N GLU A 88 6.12 -15.30 -10.09
CA GLU A 88 5.33 -15.89 -8.99
C GLU A 88 4.47 -14.85 -8.24
N ALA A 89 4.94 -13.59 -8.17
CA ALA A 89 4.19 -12.53 -7.50
C ALA A 89 2.95 -12.08 -8.30
N LEU A 90 2.94 -12.30 -9.61
CA LEU A 90 1.77 -12.08 -10.46
C LEU A 90 0.76 -13.22 -10.27
N ASP A 91 1.23 -14.48 -10.23
CA ASP A 91 0.36 -15.64 -10.03
C ASP A 91 -0.35 -15.58 -8.67
N ASN A 92 0.35 -15.15 -7.61
CA ASN A 92 -0.22 -14.93 -6.28
C ASN A 92 -1.34 -13.87 -6.22
N VAL A 93 -1.36 -12.94 -7.18
CA VAL A 93 -2.44 -11.95 -7.32
C VAL A 93 -3.67 -12.60 -7.96
N TYR A 94 -3.49 -13.53 -8.90
CA TYR A 94 -4.58 -14.23 -9.59
C TYR A 94 -5.16 -15.40 -8.78
N GLU A 95 -4.35 -16.05 -7.93
CA GLU A 95 -4.78 -17.20 -7.12
C GLU A 95 -5.54 -16.84 -5.82
N LYS A 96 -5.98 -15.58 -5.63
CA LYS A 96 -6.71 -15.15 -4.42
C LYS A 96 -8.05 -14.48 -4.67
#